data_AF-A0A6V8Q6Z6-F1
#
_entry.id   AF-A0A6V8Q6Z6-F1
#
_cell.length_a   1.000
_cell.length_b   1.000
_cell.length_c   1.000
_cell.angle_alpha   90.00
_cell.angle_beta   90.00
_cell.angle_gamma   90.00
#
_symmetry.space_group_name_H-M   'P 1'
#
loop_
_entity.id
_entity.type
_entity.pdbx_description
1 polymer ?
#
loop_
_entity_poly.entity_id
_entity_poly.type
_entity_poly.pdbx_seq_one_letter_code
_entity_poly.pdbx_strand_id
1 'polypeptide(L)'
;MEKFLEKYPGEIKELVLGSEGKKAVVAGQNTLPFHSFEGKTGQLKFALEVADSEPTDWAPWLQEFYADVKSSPEAWAKKNAEVFGADLIFLTLNSMEKDVPVEEIAAGVKRVAEAVNVPVVVFGLGEKEKDAAVLPVVAKMCSGLNLLIGPILKENHQEIATVALEHGHAIIAQISMDINLAKDLNIRLGK
;
A
#
# COMPACT_ATOMS: atom_id res chain seq x y z
N MET A 1 -17.26 -23.08 -35.00
CA MET A 1 -15.82 -22.88 -34.73
C MET A 1 -15.61 -23.27 -33.29
N GLU A 2 -14.74 -24.24 -33.02
CA GLU A 2 -14.44 -24.70 -31.66
C GLU A 2 -13.66 -23.59 -30.95
N LYS A 3 -14.08 -23.21 -29.74
CA LYS A 3 -13.43 -22.16 -28.96
C LYS A 3 -12.18 -22.75 -28.31
N PHE A 4 -11.02 -22.20 -28.63
CA PHE A 4 -9.78 -22.49 -27.91
C PHE A 4 -9.81 -21.72 -26.58
N LEU A 5 -9.96 -22.45 -25.47
CA LEU A 5 -9.96 -21.89 -24.11
C LEU A 5 -8.80 -22.51 -23.34
N GLU A 6 -7.97 -21.66 -22.75
CA GLU A 6 -6.81 -22.10 -21.98
C GLU A 6 -7.22 -22.64 -20.60
N LYS A 7 -6.49 -23.64 -20.08
CA LYS A 7 -6.75 -24.18 -18.73
C LYS A 7 -5.66 -23.73 -17.77
N TYR A 8 -6.03 -22.89 -16.81
CA TYR A 8 -5.10 -22.35 -15.82
C TYR A 8 -5.03 -23.25 -14.58
N PRO A 9 -3.85 -23.83 -14.25
CA PRO A 9 -3.71 -24.74 -13.10
C PRO A 9 -3.56 -24.02 -11.75
N GLY A 10 -3.42 -22.69 -11.75
CA GLY A 10 -3.23 -21.89 -10.54
C GLY A 10 -4.02 -20.58 -10.58
N GLU A 11 -4.07 -19.92 -9.43
CA GLU A 11 -4.73 -18.63 -9.24
C GLU A 11 -3.82 -17.66 -8.52
N ILE A 12 -4.04 -16.37 -8.76
CA ILE A 12 -3.43 -15.30 -7.97
C ILE A 12 -4.27 -15.15 -6.71
N LYS A 13 -3.62 -15.29 -5.56
CA LYS A 13 -4.29 -15.23 -4.26
C LYS A 13 -5.05 -13.92 -4.08
N GLU A 14 -6.26 -14.04 -3.56
CA GLU A 14 -7.06 -12.90 -3.14
C GLU A 14 -6.46 -12.27 -1.87
N LEU A 15 -6.42 -10.94 -1.83
CA LEU A 15 -5.95 -10.18 -0.67
C LEU A 15 -7.04 -9.20 -0.22
N VAL A 16 -7.37 -9.25 1.07
CA VAL A 16 -8.34 -8.34 1.70
C VAL A 16 -7.56 -7.27 2.46
N LEU A 17 -7.81 -6.01 2.13
CA LEU A 17 -7.21 -4.83 2.74
C LEU A 17 -8.25 -4.07 3.55
N GLY A 18 -7.80 -3.38 4.61
CA GLY A 18 -8.65 -2.55 5.47
C GLY A 18 -9.37 -3.34 6.56
N SER A 19 -9.75 -2.61 7.61
CA SER A 19 -10.55 -3.12 8.73
C SER A 19 -12.03 -3.21 8.39
N GLU A 20 -12.84 -3.72 9.32
CA GLU A 20 -14.29 -3.84 9.14
C GLU A 20 -14.94 -2.49 8.77
N GLY A 21 -15.79 -2.50 7.75
CA GLY A 21 -16.41 -1.29 7.18
C GLY A 21 -15.59 -0.55 6.13
N LYS A 22 -14.29 -0.85 5.98
CA LYS A 22 -13.37 -0.22 5.01
C LYS A 22 -12.71 -1.23 4.06
N LYS A 23 -13.28 -2.44 3.92
CA LYS A 23 -12.62 -3.55 3.21
C LYS A 23 -12.58 -3.33 1.71
N ALA A 24 -11.40 -3.54 1.11
CA ALA A 24 -11.25 -3.72 -0.32
C ALA A 24 -10.59 -5.07 -0.62
N VAL A 25 -11.06 -5.73 -1.67
CA VAL A 25 -10.49 -6.99 -2.14
C VAL A 25 -9.73 -6.73 -3.43
N VAL A 26 -8.49 -7.22 -3.51
CA VAL A 26 -7.66 -7.17 -4.72
C VAL A 26 -7.28 -8.57 -5.17
N ALA A 27 -6.96 -8.70 -6.46
CA ALA A 27 -6.57 -9.94 -7.12
C ALA A 27 -7.68 -11.02 -7.13
N GLY A 28 -7.33 -12.31 -6.95
CA GLY A 28 -8.26 -13.43 -7.01
C GLY A 28 -8.55 -13.97 -8.42
N GLN A 29 -7.72 -13.63 -9.41
CA GLN A 29 -7.85 -14.06 -10.81
C GLN A 29 -7.22 -15.43 -11.08
N ASN A 30 -7.81 -16.19 -12.00
CA ASN A 30 -7.25 -17.44 -12.52
C ASN A 30 -7.24 -17.46 -14.06
N THR A 31 -7.10 -16.30 -14.68
CA THR A 31 -7.02 -16.12 -16.12
C THR A 31 -6.17 -14.89 -16.45
N LEU A 32 -5.89 -14.68 -17.73
CA LEU A 32 -5.19 -13.49 -18.21
C LEU A 32 -6.04 -12.21 -18.01
N PRO A 33 -5.41 -11.02 -17.96
CA PRO A 33 -6.13 -9.77 -17.81
C PRO A 33 -7.25 -9.61 -18.85
N PHE A 34 -8.48 -9.36 -18.38
CA PHE A 34 -9.69 -9.16 -19.20
C PHE A 34 -10.21 -10.41 -19.95
N HIS A 35 -9.70 -11.60 -19.65
CA HIS A 35 -10.14 -12.87 -20.26
C HIS A 35 -11.31 -13.52 -19.49
N SER A 36 -12.37 -12.76 -19.22
CA SER A 36 -13.55 -13.25 -18.48
C SER A 36 -14.31 -14.37 -19.18
N PHE A 37 -14.02 -14.62 -20.46
CA PHE A 37 -14.60 -15.72 -21.24
C PHE A 37 -13.98 -17.10 -20.92
N GLU A 38 -12.81 -17.14 -20.28
CA GLU A 38 -12.08 -18.39 -19.97
C GLU A 38 -11.61 -18.48 -18.51
N GLY A 39 -12.03 -17.56 -17.64
CA GLY A 39 -11.83 -17.69 -16.19
C GLY A 39 -12.34 -16.50 -15.39
N LYS A 40 -12.03 -16.51 -14.09
CA LYS A 40 -12.34 -15.43 -13.14
C LYS A 40 -11.29 -14.32 -13.27
N THR A 41 -11.74 -13.11 -13.59
CA THR A 41 -10.91 -11.90 -13.53
C THR A 41 -10.91 -11.32 -12.11
N GLY A 42 -9.79 -10.72 -11.71
CA GLY A 42 -9.64 -10.08 -10.41
C GLY A 42 -10.19 -8.66 -10.41
N GLN A 43 -10.36 -8.08 -9.22
CA GLN A 43 -10.78 -6.68 -9.09
C GLN A 43 -9.58 -5.74 -9.22
N LEU A 44 -9.72 -4.74 -10.09
CA LEU A 44 -8.78 -3.61 -10.20
C LEU A 44 -9.16 -2.55 -9.16
N LYS A 45 -8.15 -1.92 -8.58
CA LYS A 45 -8.30 -0.85 -7.59
C LYS A 45 -7.31 0.26 -7.87
N PHE A 46 -7.75 1.50 -7.71
CA PHE A 46 -6.93 2.69 -7.90
C PHE A 46 -6.63 3.37 -6.57
N ALA A 47 -5.35 3.59 -6.30
CA ALA A 47 -4.91 4.37 -5.15
C ALA A 47 -4.47 5.76 -5.61
N LEU A 48 -4.86 6.80 -4.87
CA LEU A 48 -4.36 8.16 -5.09
C LEU A 48 -3.37 8.53 -3.99
N GLU A 49 -2.26 9.14 -4.41
CA GLU A 49 -1.17 9.52 -3.53
C GLU A 49 -1.54 10.68 -2.60
N VAL A 50 -1.06 10.58 -1.36
CA VAL A 50 -1.03 11.61 -0.33
C VAL A 50 0.36 11.58 0.27
N ALA A 51 1.03 12.72 0.35
CA ALA A 51 2.26 12.83 1.14
C ALA A 51 1.92 13.20 2.59
N ASP A 52 2.56 12.57 3.56
CA ASP A 52 2.40 12.88 4.98
C ASP A 52 3.00 14.24 5.38
N SER A 53 3.77 14.85 4.47
CA SER A 53 4.29 16.21 4.60
C SER A 53 4.26 16.92 3.25
N GLU A 54 4.05 18.24 3.25
CA GLU A 54 3.82 19.03 2.03
C GLU A 54 4.97 18.84 1.02
N PRO A 55 4.68 18.34 -0.20
CA PRO A 55 5.70 18.11 -1.21
C PRO A 55 6.14 19.43 -1.83
N THR A 56 7.46 19.64 -1.91
CA THR A 56 8.05 20.88 -2.45
C THR A 56 8.61 20.71 -3.86
N ASP A 57 8.82 19.47 -4.30
CA ASP A 57 9.43 19.07 -5.56
C ASP A 57 8.42 18.73 -6.66
N TRP A 58 7.13 18.69 -6.32
CA TRP A 58 6.05 18.45 -7.27
C TRP A 58 5.89 19.58 -8.27
N ALA A 59 5.47 19.24 -9.50
CA ALA A 59 5.20 20.23 -10.53
C ALA A 59 4.15 21.26 -10.07
N PRO A 60 4.29 22.56 -10.42
CA PRO A 60 3.42 23.61 -9.90
C PRO A 60 1.91 23.38 -10.10
N TRP A 61 1.51 22.84 -11.25
CA TRP A 61 0.10 22.55 -11.56
C TRP A 61 -0.50 21.49 -10.64
N LEU A 62 0.31 20.52 -10.16
CA LEU A 62 -0.14 19.50 -9.23
C LEU A 62 -0.23 20.05 -7.80
N GLN A 63 0.70 20.94 -7.42
CA GLN A 63 0.61 21.66 -6.15
C GLN A 63 -0.62 22.57 -6.10
N GLU A 64 -0.95 23.24 -7.20
CA GLU A 64 -2.14 24.09 -7.32
C GLU A 64 -3.43 23.26 -7.22
N PHE A 65 -3.46 22.08 -7.85
CA PHE A 65 -4.61 21.17 -7.79
C PHE A 65 -4.98 20.73 -6.36
N TYR A 66 -3.98 20.59 -5.49
CA TYR A 66 -4.15 20.24 -4.07
C TYR A 66 -3.95 21.42 -3.12
N ALA A 67 -3.94 22.67 -3.59
CA ALA A 67 -3.58 23.83 -2.77
C ALA A 67 -4.45 24.01 -1.50
N ASP A 68 -5.69 23.54 -1.55
CA ASP A 68 -6.66 23.56 -0.45
C ASP A 68 -6.41 22.49 0.63
N VAL A 69 -5.65 21.43 0.32
CA VAL A 69 -5.47 20.28 1.22
C VAL A 69 -4.02 19.83 1.42
N LYS A 70 -3.06 20.29 0.61
CA LYS A 70 -1.66 19.80 0.60
C LYS A 70 -0.90 19.95 1.93
N SER A 71 -1.39 20.78 2.84
CA SER A 71 -0.84 20.96 4.19
C SER A 71 -1.50 20.08 5.27
N SER A 72 -2.54 19.30 4.92
CA SER A 72 -3.20 18.36 5.83
C SER A 72 -3.38 17.00 5.13
N PRO A 73 -2.55 16.00 5.45
CA PRO A 73 -2.68 14.66 4.90
C PRO A 73 -4.07 14.05 5.10
N GLU A 74 -4.72 14.33 6.24
CA GLU A 74 -6.07 13.84 6.53
C GLU A 74 -7.13 14.47 5.60
N ALA A 75 -7.06 15.79 5.36
CA ALA A 75 -7.98 16.46 4.45
C ALA A 75 -7.73 16.04 2.99
N TRP A 76 -6.45 15.85 2.62
CA TRP A 76 -6.07 15.38 1.31
C TRP A 76 -6.57 13.95 1.06
N ALA A 77 -6.34 13.04 2.01
CA ALA A 77 -6.84 11.67 1.93
C ALA A 77 -8.37 11.63 1.79
N LYS A 78 -9.10 12.46 2.55
CA LYS A 78 -10.56 12.59 2.39
C LYS A 78 -10.97 13.10 1.01
N LYS A 79 -10.30 14.14 0.49
CA LYS A 79 -10.57 14.65 -0.87
C LYS A 79 -10.35 13.56 -1.92
N ASN A 80 -9.26 12.80 -1.81
CA ASN A 80 -8.98 11.69 -2.71
C ASN A 80 -10.06 10.58 -2.65
N ALA A 81 -10.50 10.20 -1.45
CA ALA A 81 -11.52 9.16 -1.28
C ALA A 81 -12.93 9.62 -1.68
N GLU A 82 -13.37 10.77 -1.17
CA GLU A 82 -14.77 11.22 -1.25
C GLU A 82 -15.09 11.99 -2.53
N VAL A 83 -14.14 12.77 -3.05
CA VAL A 83 -14.35 13.63 -4.23
C VAL A 83 -13.85 12.95 -5.50
N PHE A 84 -12.66 12.34 -5.44
CA PHE A 84 -12.04 11.70 -6.60
C PHE A 84 -12.35 10.21 -6.73
N GLY A 85 -12.98 9.60 -5.71
CA GLY A 85 -13.43 8.22 -5.75
C GLY A 85 -12.29 7.20 -5.73
N ALA A 86 -11.18 7.51 -5.05
CA ALA A 86 -10.08 6.57 -4.89
C ALA A 86 -10.55 5.32 -4.14
N ASP A 87 -10.18 4.14 -4.64
CA ASP A 87 -10.48 2.87 -3.97
C ASP A 87 -9.61 2.66 -2.71
N LEU A 88 -8.40 3.24 -2.73
CA LEU A 88 -7.41 3.20 -1.65
C LEU A 88 -6.72 4.56 -1.54
N ILE A 89 -6.11 4.83 -0.39
CA ILE A 89 -5.15 5.93 -0.24
C ILE A 89 -3.73 5.38 -0.27
N PHE A 90 -2.84 6.00 -1.03
CA PHE A 90 -1.41 5.70 -1.02
C PHE A 90 -0.66 6.79 -0.26
N LEU A 91 -0.32 6.52 1.01
CA LEU A 91 0.35 7.48 1.89
C LEU A 91 1.87 7.31 1.82
N THR A 92 2.57 8.31 1.29
CA THR A 92 4.04 8.38 1.27
C THR A 92 4.57 9.09 2.51
N LEU A 93 5.58 8.50 3.15
CA LEU A 93 6.17 8.99 4.41
C LEU A 93 7.33 9.97 4.17
N ASN A 94 7.08 11.04 3.42
CA ASN A 94 8.07 12.07 3.09
C ASN A 94 8.61 12.82 4.34
N SER A 95 7.87 12.81 5.46
CA SER A 95 8.33 13.37 6.73
C SER A 95 9.59 12.67 7.29
N MET A 96 9.91 11.45 6.83
CA MET A 96 11.13 10.71 7.20
C MET A 96 12.42 11.38 6.71
N GLU A 97 12.34 12.31 5.75
CA GLU A 97 13.46 13.17 5.33
C GLU A 97 13.71 14.34 6.30
N LYS A 98 12.84 14.53 7.29
CA LYS A 98 12.88 15.62 8.28
C LYS A 98 13.23 15.06 9.65
N ASP A 99 13.60 15.95 10.58
CA ASP A 99 13.86 15.60 11.98
C ASP A 99 12.55 15.47 12.77
N VAL A 100 11.68 14.54 12.34
CA VAL A 100 10.39 14.24 12.96
C VAL A 100 10.50 12.94 13.75
N PRO A 101 10.06 12.90 15.03
CA PRO A 101 10.07 11.68 15.82
C PRO A 101 9.24 10.55 15.18
N VAL A 102 9.76 9.32 15.24
CA VAL A 102 9.11 8.14 14.61
C VAL A 102 7.68 7.93 15.12
N GLU A 103 7.44 8.17 16.40
CA GLU A 103 6.12 8.06 17.02
C GLU A 103 5.14 9.09 16.47
N GLU A 104 5.63 10.28 16.09
CA GLU A 104 4.80 11.33 15.49
C GLU A 104 4.40 10.96 14.06
N ILE A 105 5.33 10.39 13.28
CA ILE A 105 5.04 9.84 11.94
C ILE A 105 3.98 8.75 12.04
N ALA A 106 4.16 7.77 12.96
CA ALA A 106 3.21 6.69 13.17
C ALA A 106 1.83 7.20 13.61
N ALA A 107 1.78 8.22 14.46
CA ALA A 107 0.54 8.86 14.85
C ALA A 107 -0.14 9.56 13.66
N GLY A 108 0.64 10.18 12.77
CA GLY A 108 0.15 10.75 11.50
C GLY A 108 -0.50 9.71 10.60
N VAL A 109 0.15 8.57 10.40
CA VAL A 109 -0.41 7.45 9.63
C VAL A 109 -1.74 6.99 10.21
N LYS A 110 -1.81 6.82 11.54
CA LYS A 110 -3.04 6.42 12.21
C LYS A 110 -4.17 7.42 12.01
N ARG A 111 -3.88 8.73 12.14
CA ARG A 111 -4.88 9.79 11.89
C ARG A 111 -5.42 9.74 10.46
N VAL A 112 -4.55 9.56 9.47
CA VAL A 112 -4.97 9.42 8.05
C VAL A 112 -5.85 8.18 7.86
N ALA A 113 -5.44 7.03 8.39
CA ALA A 113 -6.20 5.78 8.26
C ALA A 113 -7.57 5.83 8.97
N GLU A 114 -7.68 6.56 10.08
CA GLU A 114 -8.94 6.79 10.78
C GLU A 114 -9.84 7.80 10.05
N ALA A 115 -9.24 8.79 9.36
CA ALA A 115 -9.93 9.88 8.67
C ALA A 115 -10.70 9.45 7.41
N VAL A 116 -10.31 8.37 6.73
CA VAL A 116 -10.93 7.91 5.47
C VAL A 116 -11.71 6.62 5.64
N ASN A 117 -12.66 6.36 4.72
CA ASN A 117 -13.50 5.15 4.71
C ASN A 117 -12.99 4.05 3.77
N VAL A 118 -11.81 4.21 3.19
CA VAL A 118 -11.14 3.26 2.30
C VAL A 118 -9.84 2.73 2.93
N PRO A 119 -9.28 1.58 2.50
CA PRO A 119 -8.02 1.11 3.03
C PRO A 119 -6.85 2.04 2.65
N VAL A 120 -5.81 2.00 3.49
CA VAL A 120 -4.61 2.82 3.31
C VAL A 120 -3.39 1.93 3.05
N VAL A 121 -2.67 2.26 1.99
CA VAL A 121 -1.31 1.81 1.71
C VAL A 121 -0.36 2.79 2.38
N VAL A 122 0.62 2.28 3.13
CA VAL A 122 1.67 3.09 3.75
C VAL A 122 2.98 2.74 3.09
N PHE A 123 3.66 3.75 2.55
CA PHE A 123 4.88 3.59 1.79
C PHE A 123 6.00 4.46 2.35
N GLY A 124 7.06 3.79 2.84
CA GLY A 124 8.31 4.42 3.25
C GLY A 124 9.12 4.95 2.05
N LEU A 125 10.39 5.26 2.31
CA LEU A 125 11.26 5.90 1.32
C LEU A 125 12.00 4.91 0.42
N GLY A 126 11.99 3.61 0.75
CA GLY A 126 12.84 2.63 0.09
C GLY A 126 14.29 2.68 0.58
N GLU A 127 14.52 3.30 1.74
CA GLU A 127 15.82 3.37 2.39
C GLU A 127 15.85 2.38 3.57
N LYS A 128 16.74 1.40 3.47
CA LYS A 128 16.76 0.23 4.37
C LYS A 128 16.68 0.61 5.85
N GLU A 129 17.58 1.48 6.31
CA GLU A 129 17.71 1.86 7.72
C GLU A 129 16.54 2.73 8.20
N LYS A 130 16.10 3.71 7.39
CA LYS A 130 15.00 4.60 7.76
C LYS A 130 13.68 3.83 7.81
N ASP A 131 13.41 2.99 6.81
CA ASP A 131 12.17 2.19 6.75
C ASP A 131 12.13 1.16 7.90
N ALA A 132 13.26 0.54 8.23
CA ALA A 132 13.36 -0.40 9.35
C ALA A 132 13.14 0.27 10.72
N ALA A 133 13.50 1.55 10.86
CA ALA A 133 13.23 2.31 12.07
C ALA A 133 11.74 2.71 12.20
N VAL A 134 11.09 3.04 11.08
CA VAL A 134 9.75 3.66 11.08
C VAL A 134 8.63 2.65 10.92
N LEU A 135 8.68 1.79 9.89
CA LEU A 135 7.55 0.94 9.51
C LEU A 135 7.11 -0.06 10.60
N PRO A 136 7.99 -0.67 11.41
CA PRO A 136 7.56 -1.49 12.54
C PRO A 136 6.76 -0.72 13.60
N VAL A 137 7.13 0.54 13.86
CA VAL A 137 6.43 1.41 14.82
C VAL A 137 5.05 1.78 14.27
N VAL A 138 4.96 2.09 12.97
CA VAL A 138 3.68 2.31 12.27
C VAL A 138 2.78 1.09 12.38
N ALA A 139 3.30 -0.10 12.06
CA ALA A 139 2.56 -1.36 12.13
C ALA A 139 2.00 -1.62 13.54
N LYS A 140 2.83 -1.46 14.58
CA LYS A 140 2.39 -1.64 15.97
C LYS A 140 1.31 -0.65 16.37
N MET A 141 1.47 0.64 16.03
CA MET A 141 0.51 1.69 16.41
C MET A 141 -0.84 1.54 15.68
N CYS A 142 -0.81 1.02 14.45
CA CYS A 142 -1.97 0.84 13.59
C CYS A 142 -2.57 -0.57 13.64
N SER A 143 -2.19 -1.38 14.64
CA SER A 143 -2.60 -2.79 14.72
C SER A 143 -4.11 -2.99 14.55
N GLY A 144 -4.47 -3.98 13.72
CA GLY A 144 -5.86 -4.30 13.41
C GLY A 144 -6.52 -3.43 12.33
N LEU A 145 -5.85 -2.37 11.84
CA LEU A 145 -6.35 -1.57 10.72
C LEU A 145 -6.19 -2.26 9.35
N ASN A 146 -5.41 -3.34 9.29
CA ASN A 146 -5.15 -4.10 8.05
C ASN A 146 -4.69 -3.22 6.88
N LEU A 147 -3.72 -2.35 7.18
CA LEU A 147 -2.95 -1.56 6.21
C LEU A 147 -2.19 -2.46 5.23
N LEU A 148 -1.81 -1.89 4.09
CA LEU A 148 -0.82 -2.47 3.19
C LEU A 148 0.51 -1.70 3.35
N ILE A 149 1.53 -2.34 3.94
CA ILE A 149 2.77 -1.67 4.35
C ILE A 149 3.93 -2.03 3.40
N GLY A 150 4.65 -1.02 2.95
CA GLY A 150 5.89 -1.19 2.21
C GLY A 150 6.77 0.06 2.26
N PRO A 151 7.87 0.07 1.50
CA PRO A 151 8.40 -1.07 0.77
C PRO A 151 9.14 -2.05 1.68
N ILE A 152 9.02 -3.34 1.39
CA ILE A 152 9.82 -4.41 2.00
C ILE A 152 10.93 -4.80 1.02
N LEU A 153 12.18 -4.50 1.38
CA LEU A 153 13.36 -4.81 0.58
C LEU A 153 13.98 -6.12 1.04
N LYS A 154 14.85 -6.71 0.20
CA LYS A 154 15.55 -7.96 0.52
C LYS A 154 16.41 -7.82 1.78
N GLU A 155 16.93 -6.64 2.06
CA GLU A 155 17.88 -6.39 3.14
C GLU A 155 17.23 -6.12 4.49
N ASN A 156 15.95 -5.70 4.53
CA ASN A 156 15.20 -5.39 5.76
C ASN A 156 13.91 -6.22 5.94
N HIS A 157 13.68 -7.21 5.07
CA HIS A 157 12.44 -7.97 5.03
C HIS A 157 12.00 -8.56 6.37
N GLN A 158 12.93 -9.13 7.14
CA GLN A 158 12.58 -9.83 8.36
C GLN A 158 12.09 -8.89 9.47
N GLU A 159 12.70 -7.71 9.61
CA GLU A 159 12.37 -6.76 10.68
C GLU A 159 11.00 -6.13 10.46
N ILE A 160 10.68 -5.76 9.22
CA ILE A 160 9.45 -5.05 8.90
C ILE A 160 8.29 -6.02 8.69
N ALA A 161 8.49 -7.10 7.92
CA ALA A 161 7.42 -8.03 7.59
C ALA A 161 6.90 -8.78 8.82
N THR A 162 7.78 -9.18 9.74
CA THR A 162 7.37 -9.89 10.96
C THR A 162 6.40 -9.03 11.77
N VAL A 163 6.78 -7.78 12.07
CA VAL A 163 5.96 -6.88 12.88
C VAL A 163 4.67 -6.49 12.14
N ALA A 164 4.73 -6.24 10.83
CA ALA A 164 3.55 -5.93 10.03
C ALA A 164 2.53 -7.08 10.07
N LEU A 165 2.98 -8.32 9.86
CA LEU A 165 2.12 -9.51 9.87
C LEU A 165 1.58 -9.82 11.28
N GLU A 166 2.42 -9.72 12.32
CA GLU A 166 2.02 -9.90 13.72
C GLU A 166 0.89 -8.94 14.13
N HIS A 167 0.93 -7.71 13.63
CA HIS A 167 -0.07 -6.68 13.91
C HIS A 167 -1.26 -6.68 12.93
N GLY A 168 -1.34 -7.66 12.03
CA GLY A 168 -2.49 -7.89 11.15
C GLY A 168 -2.49 -7.02 9.90
N HIS A 169 -1.33 -6.70 9.35
CA HIS A 169 -1.16 -5.93 8.12
C HIS A 169 -0.74 -6.81 6.94
N ALA A 170 -1.07 -6.36 5.73
CA ALA A 170 -0.49 -6.88 4.50
C ALA A 170 0.82 -6.15 4.16
N ILE A 171 1.64 -6.72 3.29
CA ILE A 171 2.97 -6.18 2.95
C ILE A 171 3.20 -6.05 1.44
N ILE A 172 4.03 -5.09 1.04
CA ILE A 172 4.50 -4.90 -0.36
C ILE A 172 5.98 -5.25 -0.44
N ALA A 173 6.30 -6.37 -1.08
CA ALA A 173 7.67 -6.71 -1.44
C ALA A 173 8.12 -5.88 -2.65
N GLN A 174 9.14 -5.03 -2.48
CA GLN A 174 9.75 -4.26 -3.56
C GLN A 174 11.06 -4.92 -3.99
N ILE A 175 11.19 -5.13 -5.29
CA ILE A 175 12.32 -5.81 -5.93
C ILE A 175 12.77 -5.07 -7.18
N SER A 176 14.03 -5.24 -7.56
CA SER A 176 14.46 -4.92 -8.91
C SER A 176 13.74 -5.83 -9.92
N MET A 177 13.66 -5.40 -11.17
CA MET A 177 12.86 -6.02 -12.24
C MET A 177 13.41 -7.40 -12.69
N ASP A 178 13.44 -8.37 -11.78
CA ASP A 178 13.96 -9.72 -11.94
C ASP A 178 13.02 -10.72 -11.23
N ILE A 179 12.47 -11.65 -12.01
CA ILE A 179 11.51 -12.65 -11.53
C ILE A 179 12.10 -13.65 -10.53
N ASN A 180 13.40 -13.95 -10.63
CA ASN A 180 14.08 -14.86 -9.70
C ASN A 180 14.24 -14.20 -8.33
N LEU A 181 14.56 -12.90 -8.31
CA LEU A 181 14.61 -12.13 -7.07
C LEU A 181 13.22 -12.00 -6.44
N ALA A 182 12.17 -11.81 -7.26
CA ALA A 182 10.78 -11.82 -6.80
C ALA A 182 10.45 -13.13 -6.07
N LYS A 183 10.82 -14.25 -6.69
CA LYS A 183 10.56 -15.58 -6.15
C LYS A 183 11.36 -15.84 -4.87
N ASP A 184 12.65 -15.50 -4.85
CA ASP A 184 13.50 -15.67 -3.66
C ASP A 184 12.96 -14.88 -2.46
N LEU A 185 12.60 -13.60 -2.66
CA LEU A 185 12.06 -12.77 -1.58
C LEU A 185 10.71 -13.29 -1.08
N ASN A 186 9.79 -13.66 -1.98
CA ASN A 186 8.50 -14.24 -1.58
C ASN A 186 8.65 -15.59 -0.85
N ILE A 187 9.64 -16.42 -1.20
CA ILE A 187 9.94 -17.65 -0.46
C ILE A 187 10.44 -17.33 0.96
N ARG A 188 11.20 -16.26 1.14
CA ARG A 188 11.67 -15.83 2.47
C ARG A 188 10.52 -15.27 3.31
N LEU A 189 9.64 -14.48 2.71
CA LEU A 189 8.47 -13.87 3.37
C LEU A 189 7.34 -14.86 3.65
N GLY A 190 7.24 -15.94 2.86
CA GLY A 190 6.22 -16.97 3.02
C GLY A 190 6.60 -18.12 3.97
N LYS A 191 7.79 -18.07 4.58
CA LYS A 191 8.21 -18.99 5.63
C LYS A 191 7.83 -18.46 7.00
#